data_AF-A0A7D3X0H1-F1
#
_entry.id   AF-A0A7D3X0H1-F1
#
_cell.length_a   1.000
_cell.length_b   1.000
_cell.length_c   1.000
_cell.angle_alpha   90.00
_cell.angle_beta   90.00
_cell.angle_gamma   90.00
#
_symmetry.space_group_name_H-M   'P 1'
#
loop_
_entity.id
_entity.type
_entity.pdbx_description
1 polymer ?
#
loop_
_entity_poly.entity_id
_entity_poly.type
_entity_poly.pdbx_seq_one_letter_code
_entity_poly.pdbx_strand_id
1 'polypeptide(L)'
;MLCGDAASLIDPLQGHGIDLAIRSGILAATQAAACVAQNDFSAAFMHQYDEQLQRQLGPQLAHSYRLMRLLGTRPWLMNLGTRLARLPGISAWVKRLLA
;
A
#
# COMPACT_ATOMS: atom_id res chain seq x y z
N MET A 1 -13.56 11.25 -8.66
CA MET A 1 -12.19 10.71 -8.81
C MET A 1 -11.28 11.51 -7.91
N LEU A 2 -10.49 10.84 -7.09
CA LEU A 2 -9.43 11.43 -6.28
C LEU A 2 -8.18 10.57 -6.46
N CYS A 3 -6.99 11.17 -6.46
CA CYS A 3 -5.72 10.45 -6.56
C CYS A 3 -4.66 11.07 -5.63
N GLY A 4 -3.55 10.36 -5.43
CA GLY A 4 -2.48 10.77 -4.52
C GLY A 4 -2.96 11.03 -3.09
N ASP A 5 -2.41 12.08 -2.47
CA ASP A 5 -2.73 12.44 -1.09
C ASP A 5 -4.20 12.83 -0.90
N ALA A 6 -4.85 13.39 -1.93
CA ALA A 6 -6.28 13.68 -1.90
C ALA A 6 -7.13 12.41 -1.77
N ALA A 7 -6.60 11.25 -2.19
CA ALA A 7 -7.21 9.94 -2.01
C ALA A 7 -6.65 9.18 -0.79
N SER A 8 -5.84 9.82 0.07
CA SER A 8 -5.19 9.19 1.24
C SER A 8 -4.32 7.97 0.89
N LEU A 9 -3.67 8.00 -0.27
CA LEU A 9 -2.83 6.90 -0.77
C LEU A 9 -1.39 7.01 -0.24
N ILE A 10 -1.23 6.77 1.06
CA ILE A 10 0.07 6.79 1.76
C ILE A 10 0.29 5.43 2.41
N ASP A 11 1.48 4.84 2.25
CA ASP A 11 1.83 3.61 2.95
C ASP A 11 2.03 3.90 4.45
N PRO A 12 1.18 3.35 5.34
CA PRO A 12 1.23 3.67 6.77
C PRO A 12 2.42 3.04 7.50
N LEU A 13 3.08 2.03 6.91
CA LEU A 13 4.20 1.33 7.52
C LEU A 13 5.53 2.02 7.22
N GLN A 14 5.75 2.37 5.95
CA GLN A 14 7.02 2.92 5.48
C GLN A 14 7.00 4.45 5.31
N GLY A 15 5.81 5.06 5.24
CA GLY A 15 5.66 6.51 5.06
C GLY A 15 5.95 7.01 3.63
N HIS A 16 6.03 6.12 2.63
CA HIS A 16 6.14 6.52 1.23
C HIS A 16 4.73 6.74 0.63
N GLY A 17 4.64 7.69 -0.31
CA GLY A 17 3.39 8.02 -1.01
C GLY A 17 3.56 8.47 -2.44
N ILE A 18 4.77 8.86 -2.86
CA ILE A 18 5.04 9.37 -4.22
C ILE A 18 4.77 8.29 -5.28
N ASP A 19 5.17 7.04 -5.03
CA ASP A 19 4.91 5.92 -5.93
C ASP A 19 3.40 5.64 -6.08
N LEU A 20 2.67 5.68 -4.96
CA LEU A 20 1.21 5.50 -4.94
C LEU A 20 0.49 6.66 -5.62
N ALA A 21 0.99 7.89 -5.44
CA ALA A 21 0.47 9.08 -6.12
C ALA A 21 0.67 8.99 -7.63
N ILE A 22 1.86 8.60 -8.11
CA ILE A 22 2.12 8.41 -9.54
C ILE A 22 1.22 7.30 -10.11
N ARG A 23 1.15 6.13 -9.45
CA ARG A 23 0.33 5.01 -9.93
C ARG A 23 -1.16 5.35 -10.00
N SER A 24 -1.69 5.98 -8.95
CA SER A 24 -3.09 6.43 -8.93
C SER A 24 -3.38 7.55 -9.93
N GLY A 25 -2.40 8.43 -10.18
CA GLY A 25 -2.46 9.45 -11.22
C GLY A 25 -2.54 8.86 -12.62
N ILE A 26 -1.76 7.82 -12.92
CA ILE A 26 -1.84 7.10 -14.20
C ILE A 26 -3.23 6.49 -14.39
N LEU A 27 -3.76 5.78 -13.40
CA LEU A 27 -5.10 5.21 -13.46
C LEU A 27 -6.18 6.29 -13.66
N ALA A 28 -6.02 7.44 -12.99
CA ALA A 28 -6.94 8.56 -13.09
C ALA A 28 -6.93 9.16 -14.50
N ALA A 29 -5.74 9.34 -15.08
CA ALA A 29 -5.58 9.81 -16.45
C ALA A 29 -6.21 8.83 -17.46
N THR A 30 -6.02 7.52 -17.27
CA THR A 30 -6.64 6.49 -18.12
C THR A 30 -8.17 6.56 -18.06
N GLN A 31 -8.76 6.66 -16.87
CA GLN A 31 -10.21 6.81 -16.74
C GLN A 31 -10.69 8.13 -17.35
N ALA A 32 -10.01 9.25 -17.07
CA ALA A 32 -10.40 10.56 -17.61
C ALA A 32 -10.40 10.58 -19.14
N ALA A 33 -9.39 9.96 -19.77
CA ALA A 33 -9.34 9.79 -21.22
C ALA A 33 -10.52 8.96 -21.75
N ALA A 34 -10.89 7.86 -21.06
CA ALA A 34 -12.05 7.06 -21.41
C ALA A 34 -13.37 7.83 -21.28
N CYS A 35 -13.53 8.63 -20.22
CA CYS A 35 -14.71 9.47 -20.02
C CYS A 35 -14.86 10.50 -21.14
N VAL A 36 -13.78 11.16 -21.54
CA VAL A 36 -13.78 12.12 -22.66
C VAL A 36 -14.13 11.42 -23.98
N ALA A 37 -13.54 10.24 -24.24
CA ALA A 37 -13.78 9.49 -25.47
C ALA A 37 -15.23 9.00 -25.61
N GLN A 38 -15.86 8.60 -24.51
CA GLN A 38 -17.26 8.13 -24.49
C GLN A 38 -18.27 9.24 -24.18
N ASN A 39 -17.79 10.44 -23.83
CA ASN A 39 -18.58 11.54 -23.29
C ASN A 39 -19.47 11.13 -22.11
N ASP A 40 -18.96 10.23 -21.25
CA ASP A 40 -19.66 9.70 -20.08
C ASP A 40 -18.85 9.98 -18.81
N PHE A 41 -19.37 10.87 -17.99
CA PHE A 41 -18.81 11.24 -16.68
C PHE A 41 -19.71 10.78 -15.53
N SER A 42 -20.65 9.87 -15.81
CA SER A 42 -21.55 9.33 -14.80
C SER A 42 -20.78 8.58 -13.72
N ALA A 43 -21.37 8.53 -12.52
CA ALA A 43 -20.80 7.76 -11.42
C ALA A 43 -20.63 6.27 -11.77
N ALA A 44 -21.55 5.71 -12.57
CA ALA A 44 -21.49 4.32 -13.01
C ALA A 44 -20.27 4.05 -13.89
N PHE A 45 -19.97 4.92 -14.85
CA PHE A 45 -18.80 4.79 -15.70
C PHE A 45 -17.50 5.02 -14.92
N MET A 46 -17.51 6.01 -14.02
CA MET A 46 -16.37 6.35 -13.16
C MET A 46 -16.04 5.27 -12.12
N HIS A 47 -16.99 4.39 -11.77
CA HIS A 47 -16.75 3.28 -10.84
C HIS A 47 -15.63 2.33 -11.30
N GLN A 48 -15.36 2.27 -12.61
CA GLN A 48 -14.25 1.49 -13.17
C GLN A 48 -12.89 1.93 -12.62
N TYR A 49 -12.70 3.24 -12.40
CA TYR A 49 -11.50 3.77 -11.75
C TYR A 49 -11.36 3.26 -10.33
N ASP A 50 -12.44 3.34 -9.54
CA ASP A 50 -12.42 2.92 -8.14
C ASP A 50 -12.10 1.43 -8.01
N GLU A 51 -12.66 0.59 -8.90
CA GLU A 51 -12.33 -0.82 -8.94
C GLU A 51 -10.86 -1.08 -9.31
N GLN A 52 -10.32 -0.40 -10.32
CA GLN A 52 -8.93 -0.56 -10.72
C GLN A 52 -7.97 -0.11 -9.62
N LEU A 53 -8.26 1.04 -9.00
CA LEU A 53 -7.51 1.57 -7.88
C LEU A 53 -7.50 0.56 -6.72
N GLN A 54 -8.68 0.07 -6.34
CA GLN A 54 -8.82 -0.89 -5.26
C GLN A 54 -8.13 -2.22 -5.56
N ARG A 55 -8.23 -2.73 -6.80
CA ARG A 55 -7.54 -3.98 -7.20
C ARG A 55 -6.02 -3.85 -7.15
N GLN A 56 -5.46 -2.72 -7.58
CA GLN A 56 -4.01 -2.54 -7.72
C GLN A 56 -3.29 -2.03 -6.47
N LEU A 57 -3.95 -1.19 -5.67
CA LEU A 57 -3.34 -0.49 -4.53
C LEU A 57 -3.94 -0.93 -3.19
N GLY A 58 -5.22 -1.32 -3.18
CA GLY A 58 -5.96 -1.71 -1.98
C GLY A 58 -5.28 -2.82 -1.16
N PRO A 59 -4.90 -3.97 -1.77
CA PRO A 59 -4.22 -5.05 -1.03
C PRO A 59 -2.91 -4.62 -0.37
N GLN A 60 -2.11 -3.81 -1.07
CA GLN A 60 -0.84 -3.29 -0.58
C GLN A 60 -1.07 -2.39 0.65
N LEU A 61 -1.92 -1.38 0.51
CA LEU A 61 -2.27 -0.45 1.60
C LEU A 61 -2.88 -1.18 2.81
N ALA A 62 -3.79 -2.12 2.55
CA ALA A 62 -4.41 -2.90 3.61
C ALA A 62 -3.40 -3.81 4.32
N HIS A 63 -2.41 -4.34 3.61
CA HIS A 63 -1.34 -5.14 4.20
C HIS A 63 -0.43 -4.30 5.10
N SER A 64 0.05 -3.17 4.60
CA SER A 64 0.87 -2.23 5.37
C SER A 64 0.12 -1.75 6.62
N TYR A 65 -1.17 -1.41 6.49
CA TYR A 65 -2.03 -1.01 7.61
C TYR A 65 -2.17 -2.12 8.67
N ARG A 66 -2.43 -3.36 8.24
CA ARG A 66 -2.55 -4.51 9.16
C ARG A 66 -1.24 -4.77 9.91
N LEU A 67 -0.10 -4.69 9.22
CA LEU A 67 1.21 -4.85 9.84
C LEU A 67 1.50 -3.76 10.86
N MET A 68 1.31 -2.49 10.47
CA MET A 68 1.50 -1.35 11.39
C MET A 68 0.62 -1.53 12.63
N ARG A 69 -0.65 -1.87 12.45
CA ARG A 69 -1.58 -2.11 13.56
C ARG A 69 -1.15 -3.28 14.44
N LEU A 70 -0.68 -4.39 13.84
CA LEU A 70 -0.25 -5.57 14.57
C LEU A 70 1.03 -5.31 15.39
N LEU A 71 1.99 -4.58 14.83
CA LEU A 71 3.20 -4.15 15.53
C LEU A 71 2.90 -3.13 16.63
N GLY A 72 2.03 -2.15 16.36
CA GLY A 72 1.66 -1.12 17.33
C GLY A 72 0.80 -1.64 18.49
N THR A 73 -0.05 -2.64 18.26
CA THR A 73 -0.92 -3.21 19.31
C THR A 73 -0.28 -4.32 20.13
N ARG A 74 0.83 -4.91 19.66
CA ARG A 74 1.50 -6.03 20.34
C ARG A 74 3.00 -5.76 20.53
N PRO A 75 3.38 -4.90 21.49
CA PRO A 75 4.79 -4.63 21.81
C PRO A 75 5.59 -5.89 22.16
N TRP A 76 4.92 -6.92 22.67
CA TRP A 76 5.54 -8.21 22.96
C TRP A 76 6.12 -8.91 21.71
N LEU A 77 5.60 -8.67 20.50
CA LEU A 77 6.19 -9.22 19.27
C LEU A 77 7.60 -8.66 19.01
N MET A 78 7.83 -7.39 19.31
CA MET A 78 9.18 -6.80 19.28
C MET A 78 10.09 -7.44 20.34
N ASN A 79 9.57 -7.68 21.54
CA ASN A 79 10.31 -8.36 22.60
C ASN A 79 10.61 -9.83 22.25
N LEU A 80 9.71 -10.51 21.53
CA LEU A 80 9.92 -11.87 21.06
C LEU A 80 10.95 -11.91 19.93
N GLY A 81 10.87 -10.98 18.97
CA GLY A 81 11.86 -10.84 17.91
C GLY A 81 13.27 -10.59 18.44
N THR A 82 13.41 -9.70 19.43
CA THR A 82 14.72 -9.44 20.07
C THR A 82 15.22 -10.63 20.89
N ARG A 83 14.32 -11.44 21.48
CA ARG A 83 14.69 -12.70 22.16
C ARG A 83 15.13 -13.78 21.18
N LEU A 84 14.43 -13.94 20.06
CA LEU A 84 14.79 -14.87 18.98
C LEU A 84 16.13 -14.49 18.35
N ALA A 85 16.40 -13.21 18.16
CA ALA A 85 17.67 -12.72 17.62
C ALA A 85 18.88 -13.03 18.53
N ARG A 86 18.67 -13.29 19.84
CA ARG A 86 19.72 -13.69 20.78
C ARG A 86 20.03 -15.18 20.78
N LEU A 87 19.27 -16.02 20.07
CA LEU A 87 19.56 -17.44 19.96
C LEU A 87 20.78 -17.65 19.04
N PRO A 88 21.83 -18.39 19.49
CA PRO A 88 23.15 -18.43 18.84
C PRO A 88 23.22 -19.10 17.45
N GLY A 89 22.10 -19.49 16.83
CA GLY A 89 22.05 -19.99 15.45
C GLY A 89 21.31 -19.08 14.46
N ILE A 90 20.41 -18.23 14.94
CA ILE A 90 19.53 -17.40 14.09
C ILE A 90 20.28 -16.18 13.56
N SER A 91 21.17 -15.59 14.36
CA SER A 91 21.96 -14.43 13.95
C SER A 91 22.91 -14.72 12.77
N ALA A 92 23.39 -15.97 12.64
CA ALA A 92 24.19 -16.41 11.50
C ALA A 92 23.36 -16.57 10.23
N TRP A 93 22.13 -17.07 10.35
CA TRP A 93 21.18 -17.20 9.24
C TRP A 93 20.70 -15.85 8.72
N VAL A 94 20.37 -14.93 9.63
CA VAL A 94 19.94 -13.57 9.28
C VAL A 94 21.06 -12.80 8.57
N LYS A 95 22.31 -12.92 9.02
CA LYS A 95 23.47 -12.31 8.34
C LYS A 95 23.70 -12.85 6.92
N ARG A 96 23.38 -14.12 6.68
CA ARG A 96 23.49 -14.77 5.35
C ARG A 96 22.38 -14.34 4.37
N LEU A 97 21.26 -13.85 4.88
CA LEU A 97 20.10 -13.43 4.09
C LEU A 97 20.12 -11.93 3.75
N LEU A 98 20.93 -11.16 4.48
CA LEU A 98 21.14 -9.72 4.28
C LEU A 98 22.43 -9.40 3.48
N ALA A 99 23.20 -10.41 3.09
CA ALA A 99 24.39 -10.31 2.24
C ALA A 99 24.04 -10.80 0.82
#